data_AF-A0AAU6EHM8-F1
#
_entry.id   AF-A0AAU6EHM8-F1
#
_cell.length_a   1.000
_cell.length_b   1.000
_cell.length_c   1.000
_cell.angle_alpha   90.00
_cell.angle_beta   90.00
_cell.angle_gamma   90.00
#
_symmetry.space_group_name_H-M   'P 1'
#
loop_
_entity.id
_entity.type
_entity.pdbx_description
1 polymer ?
#
loop_
_entity_poly.entity_id
_entity_poly.type
_entity_poly.pdbx_seq_one_letter_code
_entity_poly.pdbx_strand_id
1 'polypeptide(L)'
;MPLTTVDLICRQDLGKLVDHRDIDLTGHDAPQKVVRVEVRTALNGRFGTERTDDAILVADELVSNALKHAGGPVSFILDIYEKGAAVAVVDRGTDIDAVPAAPSNPSNDLDDIPEDGRGMFLIAFLSTAWSVEKAEAGKVVMAFFAAPCPTRTSSAASQSLDRSTGK
;
A
#
# COMPACT_ATOMS: atom_id res chain seq x y z
N MET A 1 21.55 -4.53 6.45
CA MET A 1 21.08 -3.16 6.19
C MET A 1 19.61 -3.22 5.86
N PRO A 2 18.76 -2.33 6.41
CA PRO A 2 17.39 -2.18 5.91
C PRO A 2 17.45 -1.75 4.45
N LEU A 3 16.45 -2.16 3.66
CA LEU A 3 16.37 -1.80 2.24
C LEU A 3 16.01 -0.33 2.11
N THR A 4 16.66 0.37 1.18
CA THR A 4 16.27 1.73 0.84
C THR A 4 15.00 1.73 -0.01
N THR A 5 14.28 2.86 -0.07
CA THR A 5 13.15 3.04 -0.98
C THR A 5 13.50 2.72 -2.43
N VAL A 6 14.70 3.09 -2.89
CA VAL A 6 15.17 2.76 -4.24
C VAL A 6 15.30 1.25 -4.43
N ASP A 7 15.80 0.52 -3.43
CA ASP A 7 15.89 -0.94 -3.49
C ASP A 7 14.51 -1.60 -3.53
N LEU A 8 13.55 -1.05 -2.79
CA LEU A 8 12.17 -1.54 -2.78
C LEU A 8 11.50 -1.30 -4.13
N ILE A 9 11.58 -0.08 -4.68
CA ILE A 9 11.04 0.24 -6.02
C ILE A 9 11.63 -0.70 -7.07
N CYS A 10 12.95 -0.92 -7.04
CA CYS A 10 13.62 -1.83 -7.97
C CYS A 10 13.15 -3.28 -7.81
N ARG A 11 12.96 -3.76 -6.57
CA ARG A 11 12.46 -5.12 -6.30
C ARG A 11 11.02 -5.33 -6.75
N GLN A 12 10.19 -4.29 -6.67
CA GLN A 12 8.79 -4.36 -7.05
C GLN A 12 8.57 -4.16 -8.56
N ASP A 13 9.61 -3.85 -9.34
CA ASP A 13 9.54 -3.56 -10.79
C ASP A 13 8.39 -2.60 -11.13
N LEU A 14 8.27 -1.49 -10.39
CA LEU A 14 7.17 -0.53 -10.59
C LEU A 14 7.28 0.21 -11.93
N GLY A 15 8.44 0.18 -12.58
CA GLY A 15 8.69 0.90 -13.83
C GLY A 15 8.98 2.38 -13.60
N LYS A 16 8.77 3.21 -14.63
CA LYS A 16 9.03 4.66 -14.52
C LYS A 16 7.93 5.38 -13.75
N LEU A 17 8.29 6.44 -13.05
CA LEU A 17 7.34 7.38 -12.45
C LEU A 17 6.58 8.11 -13.56
N VAL A 18 5.25 8.12 -13.43
CA VAL A 18 4.28 8.67 -14.39
C VAL A 18 3.61 9.93 -13.83
N ASP A 19 3.25 9.92 -12.54
CA ASP A 19 2.63 11.05 -11.85
C ASP A 19 3.15 11.11 -10.41
N HIS A 20 3.26 12.31 -9.87
CA HIS A 20 3.69 12.56 -8.50
C HIS A 20 2.77 13.61 -7.90
N ARG A 21 2.23 13.30 -6.72
CA ARG A 21 1.37 14.21 -5.97
C ARG A 21 1.90 14.34 -4.55
N ASP A 22 2.00 15.57 -4.08
CA ASP A 22 2.34 15.89 -2.70
C ASP A 22 1.24 16.81 -2.13
N ILE A 23 0.58 16.33 -1.09
CA ILE A 23 -0.58 16.97 -0.47
C ILE A 23 -0.19 17.34 0.95
N ASP A 24 -0.15 18.64 1.26
CA ASP A 24 -0.02 19.11 2.63
C ASP A 24 -1.26 18.72 3.44
N LEU A 25 -1.02 18.05 4.58
CA LEU A 25 -2.05 17.62 5.52
C LEU A 25 -2.03 18.43 6.81
N THR A 26 -1.14 19.41 6.93
CA THR A 26 -0.96 20.20 8.14
C THR A 26 -2.23 21.00 8.44
N GLY A 27 -2.82 20.75 9.62
CA GLY A 27 -4.00 21.48 10.09
C GLY A 27 -5.31 21.11 9.39
N HIS A 28 -5.34 20.04 8.58
CA HIS A 28 -6.59 19.52 8.03
C HIS A 28 -7.46 18.87 9.11
N ASP A 29 -8.75 19.21 9.15
CA ASP A 29 -9.72 18.63 10.11
C ASP A 29 -10.09 17.17 9.80
N ALA A 30 -9.93 16.74 8.55
CA ALA A 30 -10.27 15.40 8.09
C ALA A 30 -9.25 14.86 7.06
N PRO A 31 -7.97 14.69 7.46
CA PRO A 31 -6.89 14.35 6.53
C PRO A 31 -7.13 13.00 5.85
N GLN A 32 -7.75 12.03 6.54
CA GLN A 32 -8.13 10.75 5.94
C GLN A 32 -9.08 10.93 4.74
N LYS A 33 -10.05 11.85 4.82
CA LYS A 33 -10.99 12.09 3.72
C LYS A 33 -10.26 12.62 2.49
N VAL A 34 -9.29 13.51 2.70
CA VAL A 34 -8.47 14.09 1.63
C VAL A 34 -7.70 12.97 0.91
N VAL A 35 -6.94 12.15 1.65
CA VAL A 35 -6.13 11.10 1.03
C VAL A 35 -6.98 10.05 0.30
N ARG A 36 -8.13 9.65 0.84
CA ARG A 36 -9.02 8.69 0.16
C ARG A 36 -9.54 9.21 -1.18
N VAL A 37 -9.88 10.50 -1.24
CA VAL A 37 -10.34 11.14 -2.49
C VAL A 37 -9.21 11.23 -3.49
N GLU A 38 -8.01 11.60 -3.05
CA GLU A 38 -6.84 11.72 -3.93
C GLU A 38 -6.41 10.37 -4.52
N VAL A 39 -6.27 9.35 -3.69
CA VAL A 39 -5.91 7.99 -4.15
C VAL A 39 -6.96 7.47 -5.13
N ARG A 40 -8.25 7.57 -4.78
CA ARG A 40 -9.33 7.12 -5.66
C ARG A 40 -9.31 7.83 -7.01
N THR A 41 -9.12 9.15 -7.00
CA THR A 41 -9.13 9.96 -8.22
C THR A 41 -7.92 9.66 -9.10
N ALA A 42 -6.74 9.56 -8.50
CA ALA A 42 -5.50 9.40 -9.23
C ALA A 42 -5.30 7.98 -9.80
N LEU A 43 -5.77 6.95 -9.06
CA LEU A 43 -5.65 5.54 -9.45
C LEU A 43 -6.83 5.03 -10.30
N ASN A 44 -7.87 5.83 -10.49
CA ASN A 44 -9.06 5.44 -11.24
C ASN A 44 -8.70 4.90 -12.64
N GLY A 45 -9.08 3.65 -12.91
CA GLY A 45 -8.82 2.98 -14.18
C GLY A 45 -7.38 2.57 -14.44
N ARG A 46 -6.46 2.69 -13.47
CA ARG A 46 -5.03 2.36 -13.65
C ARG A 46 -4.66 0.95 -13.23
N PHE A 47 -5.05 0.52 -12.02
CA PHE A 47 -4.50 -0.70 -11.39
C PHE A 47 -5.54 -1.71 -10.88
N GLY A 48 -6.77 -1.66 -11.42
CA GLY A 48 -7.89 -2.47 -10.93
C GLY A 48 -8.50 -1.94 -9.62
N THR A 49 -9.76 -2.28 -9.37
CA THR A 49 -10.51 -1.76 -8.22
C THR A 49 -9.95 -2.27 -6.90
N GLU A 50 -9.63 -3.56 -6.81
CA GLU A 50 -9.07 -4.20 -5.60
C GLU A 50 -7.79 -3.50 -5.14
N ARG A 51 -6.82 -3.29 -6.05
CA ARG A 51 -5.57 -2.61 -5.69
C ARG A 51 -5.76 -1.15 -5.32
N THR A 52 -6.75 -0.49 -5.92
CA THR A 52 -7.10 0.89 -5.56
C THR A 52 -7.68 0.93 -4.14
N ASP A 53 -8.56 -0.01 -3.80
CA ASP A 53 -9.16 -0.10 -2.47
C ASP A 53 -8.11 -0.47 -1.40
N ASP A 54 -7.16 -1.36 -1.71
CA ASP A 54 -6.01 -1.66 -0.85
C ASP A 54 -5.20 -0.39 -0.55
N ALA A 55 -4.85 0.37 -1.58
CA ALA A 55 -4.08 1.61 -1.44
C ALA A 55 -4.82 2.68 -0.64
N ILE A 56 -6.14 2.79 -0.82
CA ILE A 56 -7.00 3.68 -0.03
C ILE A 56 -6.98 3.27 1.44
N LEU A 57 -7.13 1.98 1.74
CA LEU A 57 -7.19 1.48 3.10
C LEU A 57 -5.84 1.64 3.82
N VAL A 58 -4.75 1.37 3.13
CA VAL A 58 -3.40 1.60 3.67
C VAL A 58 -3.12 3.08 3.89
N ALA A 59 -3.52 3.96 2.95
CA ALA A 59 -3.37 5.41 3.16
C ALA A 59 -4.17 5.91 4.38
N ASP A 60 -5.39 5.40 4.58
CA ASP A 60 -6.20 5.71 5.75
C ASP A 60 -5.50 5.31 7.06
N GLU A 61 -4.93 4.10 7.07
CA GLU A 61 -4.23 3.55 8.23
C GLU A 61 -2.92 4.30 8.51
N LEU A 62 -2.15 4.69 7.48
CA LEU A 62 -0.95 5.52 7.66
C LEU A 62 -1.27 6.88 8.28
N VAL A 63 -2.33 7.54 7.81
CA VAL A 63 -2.78 8.82 8.39
C VAL A 63 -3.30 8.62 9.81
N SER A 64 -4.06 7.55 10.08
CA SER A 64 -4.51 7.17 11.42
C SER A 64 -3.33 6.97 12.38
N ASN A 65 -2.30 6.25 11.95
CA ASN A 65 -1.08 6.03 12.73
C ASN A 65 -0.33 7.33 13.00
N ALA A 66 -0.22 8.22 12.01
CA ALA A 66 0.40 9.52 12.19
C ALA A 66 -0.35 10.37 13.24
N LEU A 67 -1.68 10.39 13.19
CA LEU A 67 -2.53 11.11 14.15
C LEU A 67 -2.42 10.55 15.57
N LYS A 68 -2.44 9.23 15.73
CA LYS A 68 -2.44 8.58 17.05
C LYS A 68 -1.06 8.57 17.72
N HIS A 69 0.00 8.36 16.94
CA HIS A 69 1.30 7.98 17.49
C HIS A 69 2.45 8.92 17.14
N ALA A 70 2.27 9.85 16.18
CA ALA A 70 3.39 10.58 15.60
C ALA A 70 3.19 12.10 15.49
N GLY A 71 2.33 12.68 16.35
CA GLY A 71 2.11 14.12 16.40
C GLY A 71 1.38 14.68 15.17
N GLY A 72 0.71 13.82 14.41
CA GLY A 72 -0.10 14.17 13.25
C GLY A 72 0.67 14.16 11.92
N PRO A 73 -0.04 13.95 10.79
CA PRO A 73 0.56 13.98 9.47
C PRO A 73 1.04 15.40 9.12
N VAL A 74 2.05 15.44 8.26
CA VAL A 74 2.60 16.65 7.63
C VAL A 74 2.19 16.67 6.17
N SER A 75 2.51 15.62 5.42
CA SER A 75 2.10 15.49 4.02
C SER A 75 1.75 14.06 3.65
N PHE A 76 0.98 13.93 2.57
CA PHE A 76 0.69 12.68 1.89
C PHE A 76 1.26 12.74 0.48
N ILE A 77 2.05 11.73 0.13
CA ILE A 77 2.67 11.60 -1.18
C ILE A 77 2.03 10.42 -1.90
N LEU A 78 1.66 10.62 -3.16
CA LEU A 78 1.20 9.56 -4.06
C LEU A 78 2.04 9.58 -5.33
N ASP A 79 2.85 8.54 -5.48
CA ASP A 79 3.63 8.27 -6.68
C ASP A 79 2.93 7.21 -7.52
N ILE A 80 2.74 7.49 -8.80
CA ILE A 80 2.16 6.56 -9.76
C ILE A 80 3.24 6.16 -10.74
N TYR A 81 3.46 4.87 -10.87
CA TYR A 81 4.44 4.28 -11.78
C TYR A 81 3.73 3.53 -12.92
N GLU A 82 4.46 3.14 -13.95
CA GLU A 82 3.92 2.38 -15.09
C GLU A 82 3.24 1.07 -14.67
N LYS A 83 3.77 0.41 -13.64
CA LYS A 83 3.33 -0.93 -13.18
C LYS A 83 2.88 -0.93 -11.72
N GLY A 84 2.52 0.22 -11.15
CA GLY A 84 2.02 0.28 -9.77
C GLY A 84 2.00 1.68 -9.18
N ALA A 85 1.89 1.76 -7.86
CA ALA A 85 1.87 3.01 -7.11
C ALA A 85 2.61 2.89 -5.78
N ALA A 86 2.99 4.03 -5.20
CA ALA A 86 3.44 4.13 -3.83
C ALA A 86 2.65 5.23 -3.11
N VAL A 87 2.23 4.97 -1.88
CA VAL A 87 1.64 5.97 -0.99
C VAL A 87 2.60 6.21 0.16
N ALA A 88 2.77 7.45 0.57
CA ALA A 88 3.59 7.81 1.72
C ALA A 88 2.89 8.83 2.61
N VAL A 89 3.16 8.74 3.91
CA VAL A 89 2.79 9.78 4.88
C VAL A 89 4.06 10.24 5.57
N VAL A 90 4.31 11.55 5.52
CA VAL A 90 5.32 12.21 6.35
C VAL A 90 4.64 12.61 7.66
N ASP A 91 5.26 12.29 8.79
CA ASP A 91 4.76 12.62 10.13
C ASP A 91 5.88 13.20 11.02
N ARG A 92 5.51 13.69 12.20
CA ARG A 92 6.43 14.36 13.15
C ARG A 92 7.11 13.37 14.10
N GLY A 93 6.95 12.07 13.89
CA GLY A 93 7.58 11.02 14.67
C GLY A 93 9.07 10.94 14.39
N THR A 94 9.87 10.74 15.43
CA THR A 94 11.33 10.61 15.31
C THR A 94 11.82 9.18 15.43
N ASP A 95 10.96 8.27 15.88
CA ASP A 95 11.28 6.86 16.05
C ASP A 95 10.97 6.08 14.77
N ILE A 96 12.06 5.67 14.10
CA ILE A 96 12.04 4.83 12.90
C ILE A 96 12.36 3.37 13.20
N ASP A 97 12.77 3.05 14.43
CA ASP A 97 13.15 1.70 14.88
C ASP A 97 11.97 1.02 15.61
N ALA A 98 11.04 1.79 16.18
CA ALA A 98 9.75 1.33 16.68
C ALA A 98 8.77 0.99 15.55
N VAL A 99 9.19 0.07 14.70
CA VAL A 99 8.33 -0.59 13.73
C VAL A 99 7.79 -1.85 14.41
N PRO A 100 6.49 -1.91 14.77
CA PRO A 100 5.93 -3.11 15.36
C PRO A 100 6.15 -4.28 14.41
N ALA A 101 6.88 -5.31 14.86
CA ALA A 101 7.02 -6.52 14.09
C ALA A 101 5.61 -7.07 13.81
N ALA A 102 5.34 -7.44 12.56
CA ALA A 102 4.11 -8.16 12.24
C ALA A 102 3.99 -9.36 13.20
N PRO A 103 2.82 -9.60 13.80
CA PRO A 103 2.67 -10.67 14.78
C PRO A 103 3.17 -11.99 14.20
N SER A 104 4.08 -12.65 14.91
CA SER A 104 4.74 -13.88 14.46
C SER A 104 3.78 -15.06 14.30
N ASN A 105 2.58 -14.94 14.87
CA ASN A 105 1.45 -15.83 14.65
C ASN A 105 0.25 -14.99 14.18
N PRO A 106 -0.21 -15.12 12.93
CA PRO A 106 -1.55 -14.76 12.56
C PRO A 106 -2.47 -15.85 13.14
N SER A 107 -2.74 -15.82 14.44
CA SER A 107 -3.97 -16.45 14.92
C SER A 107 -5.11 -15.75 14.17
N ASN A 108 -6.02 -16.52 13.60
CA ASN A 108 -7.17 -16.01 12.83
C ASN A 108 -8.09 -15.08 13.64
N ASP A 109 -7.83 -14.95 14.94
CA ASP A 109 -8.52 -14.08 15.86
C ASP A 109 -7.82 -12.71 15.85
N LEU A 110 -8.27 -11.85 14.93
CA LEU A 110 -7.89 -10.43 14.89
C LEU A 110 -8.11 -9.76 16.26
N ASP A 111 -9.02 -10.28 17.08
CA ASP A 111 -9.40 -9.84 18.43
C ASP A 111 -8.31 -9.93 19.49
N ASP A 112 -7.27 -10.75 19.29
CA ASP A 112 -6.14 -10.86 20.22
C ASP A 112 -4.93 -9.96 19.85
N ILE A 113 -5.00 -9.26 18.71
CA ILE A 113 -3.98 -8.27 18.35
C ILE A 113 -4.33 -6.95 19.05
N PRO A 114 -3.44 -6.40 19.92
CA PRO A 114 -3.65 -5.08 20.52
C PRO A 114 -3.99 -4.07 19.41
N GLU A 115 -4.92 -3.14 19.67
CA GLU A 115 -5.39 -2.19 18.65
C GLU A 115 -4.23 -1.42 17.98
N ASP A 116 -3.16 -1.13 18.73
CA ASP A 116 -1.92 -0.49 18.26
C ASP A 116 -1.08 -1.34 17.28
N GLY A 117 -1.31 -2.65 17.20
CA GLY A 117 -0.58 -3.57 16.32
C GLY A 117 -1.29 -3.93 15.01
N ARG A 118 -2.62 -3.71 14.95
CA ARG A 118 -3.44 -4.06 13.78
C ARG A 118 -3.12 -3.20 12.56
N GLY A 119 -2.83 -1.92 12.79
CA GLY A 119 -2.53 -0.97 11.71
C GLY A 119 -1.34 -1.38 10.86
N MET A 120 -0.24 -1.74 11.53
CA MET A 120 0.97 -2.18 10.83
C MET A 120 0.80 -3.55 10.15
N PHE A 121 0.02 -4.45 10.77
CA PHE A 121 -0.36 -5.72 10.14
C PHE A 121 -1.15 -5.48 8.85
N LEU A 122 -2.11 -4.56 8.85
CA LEU A 122 -2.92 -4.22 7.67
C LEU A 122 -2.04 -3.66 6.53
N ILE A 123 -1.13 -2.74 6.87
CA ILE A 123 -0.17 -2.19 5.91
C ILE A 123 0.70 -3.30 5.31
N ALA A 124 1.25 -4.18 6.16
CA ALA A 124 2.09 -5.28 5.71
C ALA A 124 1.34 -6.33 4.89
N PHE A 125 0.05 -6.55 5.18
CA PHE A 125 -0.77 -7.54 4.50
C PHE A 125 -1.25 -7.08 3.13
N LEU A 126 -1.63 -5.80 2.98
CA LEU A 126 -2.21 -5.26 1.75
C LEU A 126 -1.17 -4.67 0.78
N SER A 127 -0.03 -4.20 1.29
CA SER A 127 1.04 -3.68 0.44
C SER A 127 1.92 -4.80 -0.11
N THR A 128 2.52 -4.57 -1.27
CA THR A 128 3.53 -5.49 -1.82
C THR A 128 4.86 -5.37 -1.08
N ALA A 129 5.15 -4.17 -0.57
CA ALA A 129 6.22 -3.87 0.35
C ALA A 129 5.94 -2.53 1.04
N TRP A 130 6.70 -2.24 2.08
CA TRP A 130 6.65 -0.95 2.76
C TRP A 130 8.00 -0.66 3.43
N SER A 131 8.23 0.60 3.78
CA SER A 131 9.42 1.09 4.47
C SER A 131 9.11 2.24 5.40
N VAL A 132 10.05 2.51 6.31
CA VAL A 132 10.08 3.70 7.15
C VAL A 132 11.45 4.35 7.00
N GLU A 133 11.47 5.64 6.71
CA GLU A 133 12.71 6.41 6.56
C GLU A 133 12.65 7.72 7.35
N LYS A 134 13.83 8.29 7.65
CA LYS A 134 13.90 9.61 8.26
C LYS A 134 13.54 10.68 7.24
N ALA A 135 12.78 11.67 7.67
CA ALA A 135 12.44 12.86 6.89
C ALA A 135 12.84 14.11 7.69
N GLU A 136 12.97 15.26 7.02
CA GLU A 136 13.30 16.53 7.70
C GLU A 136 12.30 16.88 8.81
N ALA A 137 11.01 16.61 8.55
CA ALA A 137 9.93 16.86 9.51
C ALA A 137 9.79 15.78 10.61
N GLY A 138 10.48 14.64 10.49
CA GLY A 138 10.34 13.48 11.37
C GLY A 138 10.65 12.17 10.64
N LYS A 139 9.61 11.46 10.21
CA LYS A 139 9.73 10.24 9.42
C LYS A 139 8.74 10.20 8.28
N VAL A 140 9.01 9.33 7.33
CA VAL A 140 8.11 8.99 6.23
C VAL A 140 7.87 7.50 6.24
N VAL A 141 6.61 7.10 6.22
CA VAL A 141 6.19 5.70 6.07
C VAL A 141 5.62 5.52 4.67
N MET A 142 6.18 4.58 3.91
CA MET A 142 5.84 4.33 2.51
C MET A 142 5.30 2.93 2.33
N ALA A 143 4.28 2.76 1.49
CA ALA A 143 3.75 1.48 1.07
C ALA A 143 3.63 1.41 -0.45
N PHE A 144 4.02 0.27 -1.02
CA PHE A 144 4.13 0.03 -2.45
C PHE A 144 3.10 -0.99 -2.92
N PHE A 145 2.56 -0.74 -4.12
CA PHE A 145 1.46 -1.50 -4.72
C PHE A 145 1.81 -1.84 -6.16
N ALA A 146 2.31 -3.06 -6.39
CA ALA A 146 2.49 -3.54 -7.75
C ALA A 146 1.14 -3.88 -8.38
N ALA A 147 0.97 -3.48 -9.66
CA ALA A 147 -0.15 -3.93 -10.46
C ALA A 147 -0.12 -5.46 -10.53
N PRO A 148 -1.28 -6.14 -10.43
CA PRO A 148 -1.32 -7.58 -10.66
C PRO A 148 -0.69 -7.86 -12.02
N CYS A 149 0.32 -8.73 -12.05
CA CYS A 149 0.82 -9.25 -13.32
C CYS A 149 -0.39 -9.84 -14.05
N PRO A 150 -0.71 -9.41 -15.28
CA PRO A 150 -1.81 -10.00 -16.02
C PRO A 150 -1.48 -11.48 -16.14
N THR A 151 -2.18 -12.31 -15.38
CA THR A 151 -2.07 -13.75 -15.49
C THR A 151 -2.36 -14.03 -16.95
N ARG A 152 -1.38 -14.58 -17.69
CA ARG A 152 -1.65 -15.20 -18.98
C ARG A 152 -2.77 -16.19 -18.68
N THR A 153 -3.99 -15.86 -19.06
CA THR A 153 -5.08 -16.82 -19.11
C THR A 153 -4.57 -17.92 -20.04
N SER A 154 -4.09 -19.01 -19.45
CA SER A 154 -3.83 -20.22 -20.20
C SER A 154 -5.16 -20.62 -20.79
N SER A 155 -5.34 -20.31 -22.07
CA SER A 155 -6.44 -20.82 -22.88
C SER A 155 -6.21 -22.32 -23.01
N ALA A 156 -6.66 -23.08 -22.02
CA ALA A 156 -6.90 -24.50 -22.17
C ALA A 156 -8.23 -24.65 -22.91
N ALA A 157 -8.23 -24.33 -24.21
CA ALA A 157 -9.27 -24.72 -25.13
C ALA A 157 -8.78 -25.90 -25.98
N SER A 158 -9.67 -26.91 -26.06
CA SER A 158 -9.75 -27.94 -27.10
C SER A 158 -8.97 -29.22 -26.85
N GLN A 159 -9.64 -30.21 -26.23
CA GLN A 159 -9.72 -31.53 -26.85
C GLN A 159 -11.17 -32.00 -26.90
N SER A 160 -11.65 -32.09 -28.13
CA SER A 160 -12.90 -32.68 -28.58
C SER A 160 -13.04 -34.14 -28.15
N LEU A 161 -14.13 -34.46 -27.45
CA LEU A 161 -14.65 -35.82 -27.36
C LEU A 161 -15.77 -35.97 -28.40
N ASP A 162 -15.38 -36.31 -29.63
CA ASP A 162 -16.24 -37.07 -30.53
C ASP A 162 -15.82 -38.53 -30.45
N ARG A 163 -16.66 -39.36 -29.83
CA ARG A 163 -16.83 -40.76 -30.23
C ARG A 163 -18.29 -41.15 -30.04
N SER A 164 -19.08 -40.91 -31.08
CA SER A 164 -20.27 -41.71 -31.38
C SER A 164 -19.85 -43.08 -31.91
N THR A 165 -20.29 -44.17 -31.26
CA THR A 165 -20.69 -45.38 -32.00
C THR A 165 -21.76 -46.11 -31.19
N GLY A 166 -23.01 -45.96 -31.64
CA GLY A 166 -24.15 -46.77 -31.22
C GLY A 166 -24.06 -48.19 -31.79
N LYS A 167 -24.75 -49.10 -31.09
CA LYS A 167 -25.03 -50.47 -31.54
C LYS A 167 -26.04 -50.50 -32.69
#